data_AF-A0A1M7BPK1-F1
#
_entry.id   AF-A0A1M7BPK1-F1
#
_cell.length_a   1.000
_cell.length_b   1.000
_cell.length_c   1.000
_cell.angle_alpha   90.00
_cell.angle_beta   90.00
_cell.angle_gamma   90.00
#
_symmetry.space_group_name_H-M   'P 1'
#
loop_
_entity.id
_entity.type
_entity.pdbx_description
1 polymer ?
#
loop_
_entity_poly.entity_id
_entity_poly.type
_entity_poly.pdbx_seq_one_letter_code
_entity_poly.pdbx_strand_id
1 'polypeptide(L)' 'MANKTQSQVNLNHHANQMNPNNYQYQARMDNHANQLNPNNKLYQGGKK' A
#
# COMPACT_ATOMS: atom_id res chain seq x y z
N MET A 1 -28.65 -9.70 13.84
CA MET A 1 -28.09 -8.72 12.88
C MET A 1 -26.66 -8.32 13.27
N ALA A 2 -25.71 -9.26 13.38
CA ALA A 2 -24.33 -8.97 13.80
C ALA A 2 -23.29 -9.15 12.67
N ASN A 3 -23.58 -9.97 11.66
CA ASN A 3 -22.64 -10.28 10.57
C ASN A 3 -22.50 -9.19 9.51
N LYS A 4 -23.48 -8.27 9.41
CA LYS A 4 -23.43 -7.17 8.43
C LYS A 4 -22.38 -6.12 8.80
N THR A 5 -22.20 -5.86 10.08
CA THR A 5 -21.33 -4.79 10.58
C THR A 5 -19.85 -5.16 10.46
N GLN A 6 -19.46 -6.38 10.87
CA GLN A 6 -18.07 -6.83 10.73
C GLN A 6 -17.67 -6.96 9.25
N SER A 7 -18.56 -7.48 8.42
CA SER A 7 -18.34 -7.57 6.98
C SER A 7 -18.20 -6.19 6.33
N GLN A 8 -19.05 -5.23 6.70
CA GLN A 8 -18.95 -3.86 6.18
C GLN A 8 -17.68 -3.14 6.64
N VAL A 9 -17.26 -3.33 7.90
CA VAL A 9 -15.99 -2.78 8.41
C VAL A 9 -14.81 -3.34 7.61
N ASN A 10 -14.80 -4.65 7.33
CA ASN A 10 -13.76 -5.28 6.52
C ASN A 10 -13.74 -4.74 5.08
N LEU A 11 -14.91 -4.57 4.45
CA LEU A 11 -15.03 -4.00 3.11
C LEU A 11 -14.55 -2.55 3.07
N ASN A 12 -14.94 -1.73 4.06
CA ASN A 12 -14.50 -0.35 4.15
C ASN A 12 -12.99 -0.25 4.41
N HIS A 13 -12.44 -1.13 5.26
CA HIS A 13 -11.01 -1.19 5.52
C HIS A 13 -10.24 -1.56 4.25
N HIS A 14 -10.69 -2.58 3.53
CA HIS A 14 -10.08 -2.98 2.26
C HIS A 14 -10.18 -1.87 1.20
N ALA A 15 -11.34 -1.22 1.07
CA ALA A 15 -11.53 -0.09 0.17
C ALA A 15 -10.58 1.07 0.50
N ASN A 16 -10.42 1.40 1.79
CA ASN A 16 -9.47 2.43 2.23
C ASN A 16 -8.00 2.06 1.95
N GLN A 17 -7.64 0.79 2.08
CA GLN A 17 -6.29 0.31 1.73
C GLN A 17 -6.00 0.40 0.23
N MET A 18 -7.03 0.34 -0.62
CA MET A 18 -6.92 0.40 -2.08
C MET A 18 -7.26 1.78 -2.66
N ASN A 19 -7.59 2.75 -1.81
CA ASN A 19 -7.91 4.10 -2.22
C ASN A 19 -6.64 4.83 -2.68
N PRO A 20 -6.54 5.28 -3.95
CA PRO A 20 -5.36 5.96 -4.47
C PRO A 20 -5.10 7.33 -3.81
N ASN A 21 -6.11 7.93 -3.19
CA ASN A 21 -5.97 9.17 -2.42
C ASN A 21 -5.50 8.93 -0.98
N ASN A 22 -5.41 7.66 -0.53
CA ASN A 22 -4.86 7.33 0.77
C ASN A 22 -3.33 7.44 0.73
N TYR A 23 -2.76 8.24 1.64
CA TYR A 23 -1.32 8.40 1.82
C TYR A 23 -0.57 7.06 1.96
N GLN A 24 -1.14 6.10 2.69
CA GLN A 24 -0.53 4.78 2.88
C GLN A 24 -0.49 3.97 1.58
N TYR A 25 -1.51 4.10 0.73
CA TYR A 25 -1.52 3.45 -0.60
C TYR A 25 -0.44 4.05 -1.50
N GLN A 26 -0.33 5.38 -1.54
CA GLN A 26 0.70 6.08 -2.32
C GLN A 26 2.11 5.68 -1.86
N ALA A 27 2.39 5.74 -0.56
CA ALA A 27 3.68 5.33 -0.01
C ALA A 27 4.02 3.86 -0.33
N ARG A 28 3.02 2.95 -0.31
CA ARG A 28 3.22 1.56 -0.72
C ARG A 28 3.59 1.46 -2.20
N MET A 29 2.92 2.20 -3.07
CA MET A 29 3.21 2.21 -4.50
C MET A 29 4.56 2.82 -4.82
N ASP A 30 4.95 3.91 -4.15
CA ASP A 30 6.27 4.52 -4.30
C ASP A 30 7.37 3.54 -3.87
N ASN A 31 7.19 2.88 -2.72
CA ASN A 31 8.13 1.86 -2.26
C ASN A 31 8.22 0.69 -3.25
N HIS A 32 7.09 0.23 -3.78
CA HIS A 32 7.06 -0.82 -4.79
C HIS A 32 7.79 -0.41 -6.07
N ALA A 33 7.56 0.81 -6.56
CA ALA A 33 8.25 1.35 -7.73
C ALA A 33 9.76 1.49 -7.47
N ASN A 34 10.16 1.95 -6.28
CA ASN A 34 11.56 2.05 -5.88
C ASN A 34 12.25 0.68 -5.81
N GLN A 35 11.53 -0.35 -5.37
CA GLN A 35 12.01 -1.74 -5.33
C GLN A 35 12.09 -2.42 -6.69
N LEU A 36 11.45 -1.88 -7.74
CA LEU A 36 11.50 -2.46 -9.08
C LEU A 36 12.31 -1.62 -10.07
N ASN A 37 12.76 -0.43 -9.65
CA ASN A 37 13.57 0.44 -10.48
C ASN A 37 15.07 0.19 -10.22
N PRO A 38 15.79 -0.52 -11.10
CA PRO A 38 17.22 -0.79 -10.93
C PRO A 38 18.10 0.47 -10.91
N ASN A 39 17.59 1.58 -11.43
CA ASN A 39 18.26 2.88 -11.40
C ASN A 39 17.97 3.67 -10.11
N ASN A 40 17.08 3.18 -9.24
CA ASN A 40 16.82 3.80 -7.95
C ASN A 40 18.00 3.52 -6.99
N LYS A 41 18.50 4.57 -6.34
CA LYS A 41 19.62 4.49 -5.39
C LYS A 41 19.36 3.51 -4.23
N LEU A 42 18.09 3.37 -3.82
CA LEU A 42 17.68 2.44 -2.76
C LEU A 42 17.58 0.99 -3.26
N TYR A 43 17.26 0.76 -4.54
CA TYR A 43 17.23 -0.58 -5.14
C TYR A 43 18.59 -1.24 -5.12
N GLN A 44 19.64 -0.46 -5.41
CA GLN A 44 21.00 -0.97 -5.54
C GLN A 44 21.62 -1.40 -4.21
N GLY A 45 20.83 -1.39 -3.11
CA GLY A 45 21.21 -1.88 -1.80
C GLY A 45 22.51 -1.25 -1.37
N GLY A 46 22.43 0.03 -0.93
CA GLY A 46 23.56 0.89 -0.60
C GLY A 46 24.84 0.09 -0.34
N LYS A 47 25.77 0.14 -1.30
CA LYS A 47 27.03 -0.62 -1.23
C LYS A 47 27.61 -0.42 0.16
N LYS A 48 27.68 -1.51 0.94
CA LYS A 48 28.45 -1.53 2.19
C LYS A 48 29.93 -1.39 1.87
#